data_AF-Q84VS8-F1
#
_entry.id   AF-Q84VS8-F1
#
_cell.length_a   1.000
_cell.length_b   1.000
_cell.length_c   1.000
_cell.angle_alpha   90.00
_cell.angle_beta   90.00
_cell.angle_gamma   90.00
#
_symmetry.space_group_name_H-M   'P 1'
#
loop_
_entity.id
_entity.type
_entity.pdbx_description
1 polymer ?
#
loop_
_entity_poly.entity_id
_entity_poly.type
_entity_poly.pdbx_seq_one_letter_code
_entity_poly.pdbx_strand_id
1 'polypeptide(L)'
;NPAVTFGLFLARKLSLTRAVFYIVMQVLGAICGAGVVKGFEGKAFYGKVHGGANFVAPGYTKGDGLGAEIIGTFVLVYTVFSATDAKRSARDSHVPILAPLPIGFAVFLVHLATIPITGTGINPARS
;
A
#
# COMPACT_ATOMS: atom_id res chain seq x y z
N ASN A 1 3.06 4.08 1.45
CA ASN A 1 1.76 3.71 0.87
C ASN A 1 0.96 4.98 0.62
N PRO A 2 0.75 5.38 -0.65
CA PRO A 2 0.06 6.62 -0.98
C PRO A 2 -1.38 6.69 -0.45
N ALA A 3 -2.11 5.58 -0.39
CA ALA A 3 -3.47 5.54 0.15
C ALA A 3 -3.49 5.87 1.66
N VAL A 4 -2.53 5.34 2.42
CA VAL A 4 -2.38 5.66 3.86
C VAL A 4 -1.98 7.12 4.05
N THR A 5 -1.03 7.62 3.26
CA THR A 5 -0.61 9.03 3.30
C THR A 5 -1.78 9.97 2.99
N PHE A 6 -2.56 9.63 1.96
CA PHE A 6 -3.75 10.40 1.58
C PHE A 6 -4.84 10.37 2.66
N GLY A 7 -5.11 9.20 3.26
CA GLY A 7 -6.04 9.09 4.38
C GLY A 7 -5.65 9.99 5.56
N LEU A 8 -4.38 9.95 5.97
CA LEU A 8 -3.86 10.83 7.04
C LEU A 8 -3.94 12.32 6.68
N PHE A 9 -3.71 12.67 5.41
CA PHE A 9 -3.86 14.03 4.91
C PHE A 9 -5.32 14.51 5.01
N LEU A 10 -6.29 13.70 4.56
CA LEU A 10 -7.72 14.03 4.67
C LEU A 10 -8.18 14.19 6.12
N ALA A 11 -7.64 13.39 7.03
CA ALA A 11 -7.87 13.52 8.46
C ALA A 11 -7.10 14.67 9.13
N ARG A 12 -6.44 15.53 8.34
CA ARG A 12 -5.61 16.68 8.80
C ARG A 12 -4.48 16.29 9.76
N LYS A 13 -4.00 15.04 9.70
CA LYS A 13 -2.85 14.55 10.47
C LYS A 13 -1.52 14.73 9.73
N LEU A 14 -1.56 15.16 8.47
CA LEU A 14 -0.40 15.43 7.62
C LEU A 14 -0.64 16.70 6.79
N SER A 15 0.39 17.54 6.61
CA SER A 15 0.29 18.71 5.72
C SER A 15 0.35 18.30 4.25
N LEU A 16 -0.21 19.13 3.36
CA LEU A 16 -0.19 18.88 1.92
C LEU A 16 1.23 18.67 1.38
N THR A 17 2.16 19.56 1.76
CA THR A 17 3.56 19.49 1.34
C THR A 17 4.18 18.15 1.73
N ARG A 18 4.00 17.71 2.99
CA ARG A 18 4.51 16.41 3.44
C ARG A 18 3.83 15.25 2.71
N ALA A 19 2.52 15.32 2.47
CA ALA A 19 1.79 14.29 1.73
C ALA A 19 2.35 14.10 0.32
N VAL A 20 2.59 15.20 -0.41
CA VAL A 20 3.16 15.16 -1.77
C VAL A 20 4.55 14.55 -1.75
N PHE A 21 5.46 15.03 -0.90
CA PHE A 21 6.82 14.49 -0.82
C PHE A 21 6.83 13.01 -0.43
N TYR A 22 5.96 12.60 0.50
CA TYR A 22 5.82 11.20 0.89
C TYR A 22 5.38 10.33 -0.28
N ILE A 23 4.38 10.74 -1.05
CA ILE A 23 3.89 9.98 -2.20
C ILE A 23 4.98 9.84 -3.26
N VAL A 24 5.67 10.94 -3.60
CA VAL A 24 6.78 10.92 -4.59
C VAL A 24 7.87 9.95 -4.15
N MET A 25 8.35 10.06 -2.91
CA MET A 25 9.42 9.18 -2.41
C MET A 25 8.98 7.71 -2.32
N GLN A 26 7.71 7.45 -2.02
CA GLN A 26 7.17 6.09 -2.00
C GLN A 26 7.16 5.45 -3.38
N VAL A 27 6.75 6.20 -4.42
CA VAL A 27 6.75 5.71 -5.81
C VAL A 27 8.18 5.47 -6.29
N LEU A 28 9.09 6.43 -6.08
CA LEU A 28 10.50 6.28 -6.45
C LEU A 28 11.14 5.07 -5.75
N GLY A 29 10.89 4.89 -4.44
CA GLY A 29 11.38 3.75 -3.69
C GLY A 29 10.86 2.41 -4.23
N ALA A 30 9.58 2.34 -4.61
CA ALA A 30 9.00 1.14 -5.18
C ALA A 30 9.58 0.79 -6.57
N ILE A 31 9.81 1.79 -7.42
CA ILE A 31 10.48 1.62 -8.72
C ILE A 31 11.90 1.06 -8.51
N CYS A 32 12.67 1.66 -7.60
CA CYS A 32 14.00 1.17 -7.27
C CYS A 32 13.97 -0.28 -6.75
N GLY A 33 13.05 -0.61 -5.86
CA GLY A 33 12.89 -1.97 -5.32
C GLY A 33 12.57 -3.00 -6.42
N ALA A 34 11.61 -2.71 -7.29
CA ALA A 34 11.29 -3.57 -8.43
C ALA A 34 12.49 -3.73 -9.40
N GLY A 35 13.26 -2.66 -9.62
CA GLY A 35 14.47 -2.67 -10.42
C GLY A 35 15.56 -3.60 -9.86
N VAL A 36 15.76 -3.58 -8.54
CA VAL A 36 16.70 -4.47 -7.84
C VAL A 36 16.30 -5.94 -8.02
N VAL A 37 15.03 -6.28 -7.79
CA VAL A 37 14.51 -7.65 -7.97
C VAL A 37 14.71 -8.12 -9.41
N LYS A 38 14.37 -7.27 -10.40
CA LYS A 38 14.59 -7.57 -11.82
C LYS A 38 16.06 -7.82 -12.15
N GLY A 39 16.97 -7.13 -11.47
CA GLY A 39 18.42 -7.34 -11.60
C GLY A 39 18.88 -8.70 -11.09
N PHE A 40 18.32 -9.17 -9.95
CA PHE A 40 18.68 -10.44 -9.35
C PHE A 40 18.03 -11.66 -10.01
N GLU A 41 16.75 -11.58 -10.39
CA GLU A 41 16.01 -12.71 -10.96
C GLU A 41 16.30 -12.97 -12.45
N GLY A 42 16.90 -12.01 -13.14
CA GLY A 42 17.14 -12.09 -14.58
C GLY A 42 15.85 -11.92 -15.40
N LYS A 43 16.01 -11.57 -16.69
CA LYS A 43 14.90 -11.15 -17.55
C LYS A 43 13.83 -12.23 -17.77
N ALA A 44 14.23 -13.50 -17.85
CA ALA A 44 13.33 -14.60 -18.20
C ALA A 44 12.36 -14.94 -17.06
N PHE A 45 12.84 -15.06 -15.82
CA PHE A 45 12.00 -15.38 -14.68
C PHE A 45 11.08 -14.19 -14.32
N TYR A 46 11.65 -12.99 -14.25
CA TYR A 46 10.90 -11.76 -13.96
C TYR A 46 9.73 -11.56 -14.94
N GLY A 47 9.95 -11.79 -16.25
CA GLY A 47 8.89 -11.71 -17.26
C GLY A 47 7.82 -12.79 -17.09
N LYS A 48 8.20 -14.02 -16.73
CA LYS A 48 7.29 -15.16 -16.55
C LYS A 48 6.29 -14.92 -15.41
N VAL A 49 6.69 -14.22 -14.36
CA VAL A 49 5.83 -13.90 -13.20
C VAL A 49 5.20 -12.50 -13.27
N HIS A 50 5.17 -11.90 -14.47
CA HIS A 50 4.66 -10.55 -14.70
C HIS A 50 5.33 -9.47 -13.82
N GLY A 51 6.56 -9.70 -13.36
CA GLY A 51 7.32 -8.78 -12.53
C GLY A 51 6.69 -8.46 -11.17
N GLY A 52 5.74 -9.28 -10.71
CA GLY A 52 4.98 -9.03 -9.48
C GLY A 52 3.96 -7.90 -9.59
N ALA A 53 3.56 -7.53 -10.80
CA ALA A 53 2.56 -6.50 -11.08
C ALA A 53 1.14 -6.95 -10.70
N ASN A 54 0.31 -5.98 -10.31
CA ASN A 54 -1.11 -6.21 -10.05
C ASN A 54 -1.91 -6.21 -11.37
N PHE A 55 -2.84 -7.14 -11.51
CA PHE A 55 -3.78 -7.18 -12.63
C PHE A 55 -5.05 -7.93 -12.21
N VAL A 56 -6.17 -7.62 -12.86
CA VAL A 56 -7.44 -8.35 -12.62
C VAL A 56 -7.28 -9.76 -13.17
N ALA A 57 -7.41 -10.75 -12.30
CA ALA A 57 -7.24 -12.15 -12.65
C ALA A 57 -8.33 -12.64 -13.62
N PRO A 58 -8.04 -13.64 -14.48
CA PRO A 58 -9.04 -14.24 -15.35
C PRO A 58 -10.27 -14.71 -14.57
N GLY A 59 -11.46 -14.41 -15.08
CA GLY A 59 -12.73 -14.74 -14.43
C GLY A 59 -13.31 -13.64 -13.53
N TYR A 60 -12.54 -12.59 -13.24
CA TYR A 60 -13.03 -11.39 -12.55
C TYR A 60 -13.23 -10.23 -13.51
N THR A 61 -14.24 -9.42 -13.22
CA THR A 61 -14.47 -8.14 -13.91
C THR A 61 -13.62 -7.03 -13.30
N LYS A 62 -13.49 -5.91 -14.02
CA LYS A 62 -12.87 -4.69 -13.46
C LYS A 62 -13.64 -4.18 -12.25
N GLY A 63 -14.96 -4.40 -12.19
CA GLY A 63 -15.79 -4.05 -11.04
C GLY A 63 -15.43 -4.85 -9.80
N ASP A 64 -15.20 -6.16 -9.96
CA ASP A 64 -14.78 -7.05 -8.86
C ASP A 64 -13.42 -6.64 -8.31
N GLY A 65 -12.46 -6.38 -9.22
CA GLY A 65 -11.13 -5.90 -8.85
C GLY A 65 -11.20 -4.55 -8.12
N LEU A 66 -11.97 -3.59 -8.64
CA LEU A 66 -12.16 -2.29 -8.00
C LEU A 66 -12.78 -2.42 -6.61
N GLY A 67 -13.83 -3.24 -6.47
CA GLY A 67 -14.49 -3.50 -5.19
C GLY A 67 -13.54 -4.12 -4.16
N ALA A 68 -12.77 -5.12 -4.57
CA ALA A 68 -11.77 -5.78 -3.73
C ALA A 68 -10.68 -4.80 -3.25
N GLU A 69 -10.16 -3.95 -4.15
CA GLU A 69 -9.16 -2.94 -3.80
C GLU A 69 -9.71 -1.85 -2.88
N ILE A 70 -10.97 -1.41 -3.06
CA ILE A 70 -11.64 -0.45 -2.18
C ILE A 70 -11.79 -1.03 -0.77
N ILE A 71 -12.35 -2.22 -0.64
CA ILE A 71 -12.60 -2.86 0.66
C ILE A 71 -11.26 -3.19 1.35
N GLY A 72 -10.29 -3.74 0.62
CA GLY A 72 -8.97 -4.06 1.14
C GLY A 72 -8.21 -2.82 1.64
N THR A 73 -8.24 -1.73 0.87
CA THR A 73 -7.65 -0.45 1.27
C THR A 73 -8.38 0.14 2.47
N PHE A 74 -9.72 0.03 2.53
CA PHE A 74 -10.50 0.47 3.67
C PHE A 74 -10.07 -0.25 4.95
N VAL A 75 -9.97 -1.59 4.95
CA VAL A 75 -9.50 -2.37 6.11
C VAL A 75 -8.13 -1.88 6.57
N LEU A 76 -7.18 -1.73 5.63
CA LEU A 76 -5.84 -1.24 5.94
C LEU A 76 -5.86 0.17 6.56
N VAL A 77 -6.51 1.14 5.91
CA VAL A 77 -6.52 2.53 6.34
C VAL A 77 -7.30 2.68 7.66
N TYR A 78 -8.41 1.98 7.81
CA TYR A 78 -9.15 1.92 9.08
C TYR A 78 -8.26 1.40 10.21
N THR A 79 -7.56 0.27 10.01
CA THR A 79 -6.62 -0.25 10.99
C THR A 79 -5.49 0.73 11.30
N VAL A 80 -4.96 1.46 10.30
CA VAL A 80 -3.97 2.52 10.55
C VAL A 80 -4.54 3.57 11.50
N PHE A 81 -5.77 4.04 11.29
CA PHE A 81 -6.41 4.99 12.18
C PHE A 81 -6.66 4.42 13.59
N SER A 82 -7.15 3.18 13.69
CA SER A 82 -7.34 2.51 14.99
C SER A 82 -6.02 2.26 15.73
N ALA A 83 -4.92 2.11 15.00
CA ALA A 83 -3.58 1.90 15.52
C ALA A 83 -2.82 3.23 15.79
N THR A 84 -3.45 4.39 15.63
CA THR A 84 -2.83 5.68 15.98
C THR A 84 -2.79 5.88 17.49
N ASP A 85 -1.60 6.06 18.05
CA ASP A 85 -1.43 6.51 19.43
C ASP A 85 -1.76 8.00 19.52
N ALA A 86 -2.88 8.35 20.16
CA ALA A 86 -3.32 9.73 20.33
C ALA A 86 -2.36 10.58 21.20
N LYS A 87 -1.45 9.95 21.96
CA LYS A 87 -0.56 10.63 22.92
C LYS A 87 0.90 10.69 22.47
N ARG A 88 1.27 10.05 21.35
CA ARG A 88 2.65 10.05 20.85
C ARG A 88 2.71 10.44 19.38
N SER A 89 3.52 11.45 19.08
CA SER A 89 3.81 11.86 17.70
C SER A 89 5.23 11.48 17.31
N ALA A 90 5.45 11.20 16.02
CA ALA A 90 6.76 10.97 15.44
C ALA A 90 7.62 12.23 15.59
N ARG A 91 8.92 12.03 15.83
CA ARG A 91 9.92 13.08 16.14
C ARG A 91 9.78 14.30 15.22
N ASP A 92 9.67 15.49 15.80
CA ASP A 92 9.53 16.80 15.13
C ASP A 92 8.31 16.94 14.18
N SER A 93 7.24 16.21 14.47
CA SER A 93 5.99 16.27 13.71
C SER A 93 4.77 16.01 14.58
N HIS A 94 3.58 16.44 14.14
CA HIS A 94 2.30 16.04 14.75
C HIS A 94 1.75 14.75 14.11
N VAL A 95 2.59 13.95 13.46
CA VAL A 95 2.18 12.69 12.84
C VAL A 95 2.13 11.64 13.94
N PRO A 96 0.99 10.98 14.18
CA PRO A 96 0.88 9.99 15.26
C PRO A 96 1.80 8.80 15.04
N ILE A 97 2.32 8.24 16.13
CA ILE A 97 3.02 6.95 16.10
C ILE A 97 1.98 5.85 15.85
N LEU A 98 2.32 4.93 14.95
CA LEU A 98 1.47 3.81 14.56
C LEU A 98 1.93 2.53 15.25
N ALA A 99 0.99 1.73 15.77
CA ALA A 99 1.29 0.36 16.19
C ALA A 99 1.50 -0.52 14.94
N PRO A 100 2.73 -1.03 14.68
CA PRO A 100 3.04 -1.68 13.40
C PRO A 100 2.41 -3.07 13.27
N LEU A 101 2.22 -3.79 14.39
CA LEU A 101 1.75 -5.17 14.37
C LEU A 101 0.31 -5.30 13.82
N PRO A 102 -0.70 -4.54 14.31
CA PRO A 102 -2.04 -4.60 13.72
C PRO A 102 -2.08 -4.22 12.24
N ILE A 103 -1.26 -3.24 11.83
CA ILE A 103 -1.19 -2.79 10.44
C ILE A 103 -0.64 -3.91 9.54
N GLY A 104 0.43 -4.59 9.98
CA GLY A 104 0.98 -5.75 9.29
C GLY A 104 -0.04 -6.89 9.16
N PHE A 105 -0.79 -7.17 10.23
CA PHE A 105 -1.87 -8.17 10.21
C PHE A 105 -3.02 -7.79 9.27
N ALA A 106 -3.41 -6.52 9.20
CA ALA A 106 -4.41 -6.06 8.23
C ALA A 106 -3.95 -6.30 6.79
N VAL A 107 -2.70 -5.95 6.46
CA VAL A 107 -2.12 -6.24 5.14
C VAL A 107 -2.11 -7.75 4.86
N PHE A 108 -1.69 -8.56 5.83
CA PHE A 108 -1.66 -10.02 5.72
C PHE A 108 -3.05 -10.61 5.42
N LEU A 109 -4.06 -10.25 6.20
CA LEU A 109 -5.43 -10.74 6.01
C LEU A 109 -6.01 -10.31 4.67
N VAL A 110 -5.76 -9.07 4.25
CA VAL A 110 -6.22 -8.60 2.93
C VAL A 110 -5.54 -9.39 1.82
N HIS A 111 -4.24 -9.69 1.92
CA HIS A 111 -3.56 -10.54 0.93
C HIS A 111 -4.20 -11.93 0.82
N LEU A 112 -4.55 -12.58 1.94
CA LEU A 112 -5.22 -13.87 1.92
C LEU A 112 -6.55 -13.84 1.14
N ALA A 113 -7.26 -12.71 1.16
CA ALA A 113 -8.54 -12.55 0.49
C ALA A 113 -8.41 -12.07 -0.97
N THR A 114 -7.47 -11.16 -1.29
CA THR A 114 -7.45 -10.44 -2.57
C THR A 114 -6.36 -10.87 -3.55
N ILE A 115 -5.41 -11.73 -3.15
CA ILE A 115 -4.42 -12.31 -4.08
C ILE A 115 -5.09 -12.96 -5.30
N PRO A 116 -6.14 -13.78 -5.17
CA PRO A 116 -6.78 -14.44 -6.32
C PRO A 116 -7.51 -13.48 -7.27
N ILE A 117 -7.79 -12.24 -6.86
CA ILE A 117 -8.59 -11.26 -7.62
C ILE A 117 -7.69 -10.28 -8.36
N THR A 118 -6.73 -9.66 -7.67
CA THR A 118 -5.87 -8.58 -8.22
C THR A 118 -4.37 -8.77 -7.96
N GLY A 119 -3.99 -9.83 -7.24
CA GLY A 119 -2.67 -9.94 -6.64
C GLY A 119 -2.47 -9.03 -5.41
N THR A 120 -3.51 -8.32 -4.98
CA THR A 120 -3.53 -7.34 -3.87
C THR A 120 -2.66 -6.10 -4.11
N GLY A 121 -3.30 -4.99 -4.50
CA GLY A 121 -2.65 -3.69 -4.60
C GLY A 121 -2.57 -3.00 -3.25
N ILE A 122 -3.72 -2.46 -2.79
CA ILE A 122 -3.96 -1.68 -1.55
C ILE A 122 -2.92 -0.58 -1.23
N ASN A 123 -2.06 -0.28 -2.20
CA ASN A 123 -0.89 0.58 -2.10
C ASN A 123 -0.51 1.05 -3.51
N PRO A 124 -0.93 2.25 -3.93
CA PRO A 124 -0.68 2.76 -5.28
C PRO A 124 0.79 2.84 -5.70
N ALA A 125 1.73 2.95 -4.76
CA ALA A 125 3.15 2.96 -5.11
C ALA A 125 3.69 1.55 -5.44
N ARG A 126 3.05 0.50 -4.92
CA ARG A 126 3.49 -0.90 -5.10
C ARG A 126 2.94 -1.54 -6.38
N SER A 127 1.83 -1.01 -6.90
CA SER A 127 1.08 -1.56 -8.04
C SER A 127 1.69 -1.22 -9.39
#